data_AF-A0A1A9RS50-F1
#
_entry.id   AF-A0A1A9RS50-F1
#
_cell.length_a   1.000
_cell.length_b   1.000
_cell.length_c   1.000
_cell.angle_alpha   90.00
_cell.angle_beta   90.00
_cell.angle_gamma   90.00
#
_symmetry.space_group_name_H-M   'P 1'
#
loop_
_entity.id
_entity.type
_entity.pdbx_description
1 polymer ?
#
loop_
_entity_poly.entity_id
_entity_poly.type
_entity_poly.pdbx_seq_one_letter_code
_entity_poly.pdbx_strand_id
1 'polypeptide(L)' 'MQCEYPFIRIEMVNGYYSVVLYLSEDRHSPISMTFLDYELSRKLAESQGALLGVRVLEGYYRDF' A
#
# COMPACT_ATOMS: atom_id res chain seq x y z
N MET A 1 -5.02 -11.98 12.06
CA MET A 1 -5.52 -12.00 10.67
C MET A 1 -4.33 -12.19 9.76
N GLN A 2 -4.22 -13.34 9.07
CA GLN A 2 -3.22 -13.55 8.02
C GLN A 2 -3.74 -12.86 6.75
N CYS A 3 -2.95 -11.96 6.16
CA CYS A 3 -3.26 -11.38 4.85
C CYS A 3 -2.75 -12.35 3.78
N GLU A 4 -3.60 -12.68 2.80
CA GLU A 4 -3.19 -13.43 1.62
C GLU A 4 -2.41 -12.49 0.68
N TYR A 5 -1.22 -12.91 0.25
CA TYR A 5 -0.41 -12.19 -0.75
C TYR A 5 -0.88 -12.57 -2.16
N PRO A 6 -0.69 -11.71 -3.17
CA PRO A 6 -0.17 -10.33 -3.11
C PRO A 6 -1.24 -9.29 -2.72
N PHE A 7 -0.82 -8.19 -2.08
CA PHE A 7 -1.71 -7.07 -1.72
C PHE A 7 -0.99 -5.72 -1.79
N ILE A 8 -1.77 -4.64 -1.96
CA ILE A 8 -1.29 -3.27 -1.85
C ILE A 8 -1.74 -2.71 -0.50
N ARG A 9 -0.88 -1.96 0.18
CA ARG A 9 -1.23 -1.23 1.39
C ARG A 9 -0.91 0.25 1.26
N ILE A 10 -1.81 1.11 1.73
CA ILE A 10 -1.54 2.54 1.89
C ILE A 10 -1.21 2.80 3.37
N GLU A 11 -0.02 3.31 3.65
CA GLU A 11 0.45 3.60 5.01
C GLU A 11 0.76 5.10 5.15
N MET A 12 0.41 5.73 6.26
CA MET A 12 0.87 7.10 6.54
C MET A 12 2.16 7.07 7.37
N VAL A 13 3.18 7.80 6.94
CA VAL A 13 4.50 7.91 7.59
C VAL A 13 4.94 9.38 7.56
N ASN A 14 5.15 9.99 8.73
CA ASN A 14 5.62 11.38 8.86
C ASN A 14 4.79 12.42 8.06
N GLY A 15 3.47 12.23 7.99
CA GLY A 15 2.57 13.11 7.21
C GLY A 15 2.55 12.84 5.71
N TYR A 16 3.23 11.81 5.23
CA TYR A 16 3.20 11.34 3.85
C TYR A 16 2.43 10.02 3.74
N TYR A 17 1.83 9.77 2.57
CA TYR A 17 1.14 8.53 2.25
C TYR A 17 2.01 7.66 1.35
N SER A 18 2.29 6.44 1.79
CA SER A 18 3.11 5.47 1.08
C SER A 18 2.23 4.33 0.57
N VAL A 19 2.21 4.13 -0.75
CA VAL A 19 1.61 2.96 -1.40
C VAL A 19 2.67 1.87 -1.47
N VAL A 20 2.44 0.77 -0.77
CA VAL A 20 3.39 -0.35 -0.62
C VAL A 20 2.78 -1.61 -1.22
N LEU A 21 3.44 -2.18 -2.23
CA LEU A 21 3.06 -3.45 -2.86
C LEU A 21 3.85 -4.60 -2.24
N TYR A 22 3.12 -5.56 -1.68
CA TYR A 22 3.66 -6.78 -1.11
C TYR A 22 3.37 -7.95 -2.07
N LEU A 23 4.40 -8.39 -2.80
CA LEU A 23 4.28 -9.44 -3.83
C LEU A 23 4.36 -10.86 -3.27
N SER A 24 5.02 -11.07 -2.13
CA SER A 24 5.14 -12.37 -1.47
C SER A 24 5.40 -12.19 0.03
N GLU A 25 5.36 -13.29 0.80
CA GLU A 25 5.73 -13.30 2.22
C GLU A 25 7.16 -12.81 2.48
N ASP A 26 8.02 -12.84 1.45
CA ASP A 26 9.37 -12.37 1.54
C ASP A 26 9.41 -10.84 1.61
N ARG A 27 9.52 -10.32 2.85
CA ARG A 27 9.48 -8.88 3.18
C ARG A 27 10.69 -8.09 2.68
N HIS A 28 11.62 -8.71 1.98
CA HIS A 28 12.91 -8.10 1.65
C HIS A 28 12.87 -7.14 0.45
N SER A 29 11.75 -7.01 -0.27
CA SER A 29 11.66 -6.09 -1.42
C SER A 29 10.25 -5.56 -1.69
N PRO A 30 9.61 -4.86 -0.74
CA PRO A 30 8.37 -4.16 -1.03
C PRO A 30 8.64 -3.03 -2.03
N ILE A 31 7.79 -2.90 -3.05
CA ILE A 31 7.82 -1.74 -3.94
C ILE A 31 6.98 -0.65 -3.26
N SER A 32 7.59 0.48 -2.94
CA SER A 32 6.90 1.60 -2.30
C SER A 32 7.01 2.89 -3.09
N MET A 33 5.95 3.69 -3.04
CA MET A 33 5.89 5.03 -3.60
C MET A 33 5.21 5.97 -2.62
N THR A 34 5.82 7.13 -2.38
CA THR A 34 5.38 8.09 -1.35
C THR A 34 4.82 9.37 -1.96
N PHE A 35 3.73 9.86 -1.39
CA PHE A 35 2.96 11.02 -1.87
C PHE A 35 2.52 11.91 -0.70
N LEU A 36 2.21 13.17 -1.01
CA LEU A 36 1.61 14.11 -0.06
C LEU A 36 0.07 14.02 -0.01
N ASP A 37 -0.56 13.50 -1.06
CA ASP A 37 -2.01 13.47 -1.22
C ASP A 37 -2.56 12.05 -1.04
N TYR A 38 -3.49 11.89 -0.10
CA TYR A 38 -4.18 10.64 0.16
C TYR A 38 -5.01 10.16 -1.03
N GLU A 39 -5.79 11.05 -1.66
CA GLU A 39 -6.67 10.68 -2.77
C GLU A 39 -5.87 10.25 -3.99
N LEU A 40 -4.72 10.89 -4.24
CA LEU A 40 -3.79 10.44 -5.27
C LEU A 40 -3.25 9.05 -4.97
N SER A 41 -2.82 8.82 -3.72
CA SER A 41 -2.30 7.53 -3.27
C SER A 41 -3.34 6.42 -3.40
N ARG A 42 -4.59 6.72 -3.02
CA ARG A 42 -5.73 5.80 -3.12
C ARG A 42 -6.04 5.44 -4.56
N LYS A 43 -6.17 6.42 -5.45
CA LYS A 43 -6.42 6.19 -6.88
C LYS A 43 -5.31 5.37 -7.53
N LEU A 44 -4.06 5.65 -7.19
CA LEU A 44 -2.93 4.86 -7.68
C LEU A 44 -3.02 3.41 -7.18
N ALA A 45 -3.23 3.21 -5.88
CA ALA A 45 -3.36 1.88 -5.28
C ALA A 45 -4.51 1.08 -5.90
N GLU A 46 -5.67 1.71 -6.10
CA GLU A 46 -6.83 1.08 -6.75
C GLU A 46 -6.55 0.71 -8.21
N SER A 47 -5.93 1.62 -8.97
CA SER A 47 -5.57 1.38 -10.37
C SER A 47 -4.57 0.24 -10.51
N GLN A 48 -3.52 0.22 -9.67
CA GLN A 48 -2.53 -0.87 -9.66
C GLN A 48 -3.12 -2.16 -9.12
N GLY A 49 -3.99 -2.07 -8.11
CA GLY A 49 -4.71 -3.20 -7.53
C GLY A 49 -5.57 -3.91 -8.56
N ALA A 50 -6.35 -3.14 -9.33
CA ALA A 50 -7.17 -3.65 -10.41
C ALA A 50 -6.33 -4.29 -11.53
N LEU A 51 -5.20 -3.66 -11.91
CA LEU A 51 -4.31 -4.17 -12.96
C LEU A 51 -3.69 -5.52 -12.59
N LEU A 52 -3.28 -5.68 -11.33
CA LEU A 52 -2.60 -6.88 -10.82
C LEU A 52 -3.57 -7.94 -10.28
N GLY A 53 -4.88 -7.63 -10.19
CA GLY A 53 -5.88 -8.52 -9.59
C GLY A 53 -5.71 -8.67 -8.07
N VAL A 54 -5.20 -7.64 -7.39
CA VAL A 54 -4.86 -7.68 -5.96
C VAL A 54 -5.72 -6.73 -5.13
N ARG A 55 -5.96 -7.10 -3.86
CA ARG A 55 -6.69 -6.25 -2.93
C ARG A 55 -5.84 -5.07 -2.46
N VAL A 56 -6.50 -3.93 -2.29
CA VAL A 56 -5.96 -2.76 -1.59
C VAL A 56 -6.43 -2.83 -0.14
N LEU A 57 -5.48 -2.76 0.79
CA LEU A 57 -5.70 -2.67 2.23
C LEU A 57 -5.38 -1.24 2.67
N GLU A 58 -6.37 -0.50 3.14
CA GLU A 58 -6.10 0.78 3.81
C GLU A 58 -5.43 0.51 5.16
N GLY A 59 -4.22 1.02 5.37
CA GLY A 59 -3.50 0.91 6.63
C GLY A 59 -4.02 1.93 7.65
N TYR A 60 -4.12 1.51 8.91
CA TYR A 60 -4.43 2.42 10.01
C TYR A 60 -3.21 3.25 10.39
N TYR A 61 -3.44 4.55 10.56
CA TYR A 61 -2.51 5.56 11.04
C TYR A 61 -1.74 5.08 12.30
N ARG A 62 -0.41 5.14 12.26
CA ARG A 62 0.47 4.94 13.43
C ARG A 62 1.33 6.19 13.62
N ASP A 63 0.94 7.05 14.55
CA ASP A 63 1.81 8.09 15.08
C ASP A 63 2.94 7.45 15.90
N PHE A 64 4.18 7.91 15.69
CA PHE A 64 5.33 7.66 16.55
C PHE A 64 5.74 8.96 17.23
#